data_AF-A0AA45WMW8-F1
#
_entry.id   AF-A0AA45WMW8-F1
#
_cell.length_a   1.000
_cell.length_b   1.000
_cell.length_c   1.000
_cell.angle_alpha   90.00
_cell.angle_beta   90.00
_cell.angle_gamma   90.00
#
_symmetry.space_group_name_H-M   'P 1'
#
loop_
_entity.id
_entity.type
_entity.pdbx_description
1 polymer ?
#
loop_
_entity_poly.entity_id
_entity_poly.type
_entity_poly.pdbx_seq_one_letter_code
_entity_poly.pdbx_strand_id
1 'polypeptide(L)'
;MTNKERKKLDDLIARVFTLAFQLGTNVDQLYREVRELRFNTQDKDFEAALINLEHAFFMVVQSINILKEQSRNATIPTRKAG
;
A
#
# COMPACT_ATOMS: atom_id res chain seq x y z
N MET A 1 18.45 19.80 10.54
CA MET A 1 18.65 18.34 10.43
C MET A 1 20.13 18.07 10.19
N THR A 2 20.76 17.26 11.04
CA THR A 2 22.16 16.85 10.89
C THR A 2 22.32 15.85 9.74
N ASN A 3 23.54 15.68 9.22
CA ASN A 3 23.83 14.65 8.20
C ASN A 3 23.48 13.24 8.68
N LYS A 4 23.63 12.97 9.99
CA LYS A 4 23.26 11.69 10.61
C LYS A 4 21.75 11.46 10.60
N GLU A 5 20.96 12.50 10.89
CA GLU A 5 19.49 12.44 10.83
C GLU A 5 19.00 12.27 9.39
N ARG A 6 19.62 12.97 8.43
CA ARG A 6 19.32 12.82 6.99
C ARG A 6 19.50 11.38 6.52
N LYS A 7 20.68 10.80 6.79
CA LYS A 7 20.98 9.42 6.40
C LYS A 7 20.02 8.42 7.05
N LYS A 8 19.70 8.58 8.33
CA LYS A 8 18.72 7.73 9.02
C LYS A 8 17.32 7.82 8.40
N LEU A 9 16.90 9.03 8.00
CA LEU A 9 15.62 9.23 7.34
C LEU A 9 15.60 8.56 5.96
N ASP A 10 16.66 8.71 5.17
CA ASP A 10 16.78 8.07 3.86
C ASP A 10 16.73 6.53 3.98
N ASP A 11 17.46 5.95 4.93
CA ASP A 11 17.45 4.51 5.22
C ASP A 11 16.04 4.03 5.66
N LEU A 12 15.34 4.82 6.48
CA LEU A 12 13.98 4.50 6.92
C LEU A 12 13.00 4.55 5.75
N ILE A 13 13.08 5.57 4.91
CA ILE A 13 12.23 5.72 3.74
C ILE A 13 12.44 4.58 2.76
N ALA A 14 13.69 4.18 2.50
CA ALA A 14 13.99 3.04 1.65
C ALA A 14 13.29 1.76 2.17
N ARG A 15 13.36 1.49 3.48
CA ARG A 15 12.68 0.35 4.11
C ARG A 15 11.15 0.44 4.00
N VAL A 16 10.57 1.63 4.17
CA VAL A 16 9.13 1.85 4.00
C VAL A 16 8.70 1.59 2.56
N PHE A 17 9.47 2.03 1.56
CA PHE A 17 9.21 1.74 0.15
C PHE A 17 9.26 0.24 -0.15
N THR A 18 10.29 -0.46 0.35
CA THR A 18 10.39 -1.91 0.21
C THR A 18 9.19 -2.62 0.81
N LEU A 19 8.79 -2.25 2.02
CA LEU A 19 7.61 -2.82 2.68
C LEU A 19 6.33 -2.53 1.89
N ALA A 20 6.12 -1.27 1.47
CA ALA A 20 4.93 -0.88 0.71
C ALA A 20 4.82 -1.61 -0.63
N PHE A 21 5.95 -1.90 -1.28
CA PHE A 21 5.98 -2.71 -2.49
C PHE A 21 5.57 -4.16 -2.22
N GLN A 22 6.18 -4.80 -1.21
CA GLN A 22 5.86 -6.18 -0.83
C GLN A 22 4.38 -6.33 -0.42
N LEU A 23 3.88 -5.42 0.42
CA LEU A 23 2.47 -5.38 0.81
C LEU A 23 1.57 -5.20 -0.41
N GLY A 24 1.90 -4.26 -1.30
CA GLY A 24 1.12 -4.02 -2.52
C GLY A 24 1.01 -5.25 -3.40
N THR A 25 2.11 -5.99 -3.62
CA THR A 25 2.11 -7.24 -4.39
C THR A 25 1.24 -8.31 -3.75
N ASN A 26 1.38 -8.54 -2.44
CA ASN A 26 0.62 -9.57 -1.73
C ASN A 26 -0.88 -9.23 -1.71
N VAL A 27 -1.22 -7.96 -1.50
CA VAL A 27 -2.61 -7.47 -1.49
C VAL A 27 -3.23 -7.60 -2.88
N ASP A 28 -2.49 -7.27 -3.96
CA ASP A 28 -3.00 -7.42 -5.34
C ASP A 28 -3.28 -8.87 -5.69
N GLN A 29 -2.42 -9.80 -5.29
CA GLN A 29 -2.63 -11.23 -5.52
C GLN A 29 -3.92 -11.72 -4.84
N LEU A 30 -4.06 -11.47 -3.53
CA LEU A 30 -5.24 -11.87 -2.77
C LEU A 30 -6.51 -11.18 -3.29
N TYR A 31 -6.43 -9.92 -3.72
CA TYR A 31 -7.55 -9.20 -4.32
C TYR A 31 -8.05 -9.89 -5.60
N ARG A 32 -7.14 -10.39 -6.44
CA ARG A 32 -7.50 -11.17 -7.65
C ARG A 32 -8.24 -12.46 -7.28
N GLU A 33 -7.73 -13.21 -6.31
CA GLU A 33 -8.37 -14.45 -5.85
C GLU A 33 -9.79 -14.19 -5.30
N VAL A 34 -9.98 -13.13 -4.50
CA VAL A 34 -11.31 -12.71 -4.00
C VAL A 34 -12.25 -12.36 -5.16
N ARG A 35 -11.75 -11.63 -6.16
CA ARG A 35 -12.53 -11.21 -7.32
C ARG A 35 -12.92 -12.39 -8.20
N GLU A 36 -12.04 -13.36 -8.38
CA GLU A 36 -12.32 -14.63 -9.07
C GLU A 36 -13.42 -15.41 -8.34
N LEU A 37 -13.35 -15.53 -7.01
CA LEU A 37 -14.41 -16.15 -6.21
C LEU A 37 -15.76 -15.46 -6.41
N ARG A 38 -15.77 -14.11 -6.44
CA ARG A 38 -17.01 -13.35 -6.63
C ARG A 38 -17.66 -13.64 -7.98
N PHE A 39 -16.87 -13.71 -9.05
CA PHE A 39 -17.41 -13.98 -10.39
C PHE A 39 -17.85 -15.42 -10.61
N ASN A 40 -17.35 -16.36 -9.81
CA ASN A 40 -17.67 -17.78 -9.94
C ASN A 40 -18.81 -18.24 -9.02
N THR A 41 -19.26 -17.43 -8.07
CA THR A 41 -20.39 -17.78 -7.19
C THR A 41 -21.75 -17.50 -7.84
N GLN A 42 -22.73 -18.35 -7.54
CA GLN A 42 -24.16 -18.10 -7.83
C GLN A 42 -24.95 -17.71 -6.57
N ASP A 43 -24.36 -17.86 -5.39
CA ASP A 43 -24.93 -17.45 -4.11
C ASP A 43 -24.84 -15.93 -3.96
N LYS A 44 -26.02 -15.29 -3.83
CA LYS A 44 -26.16 -13.83 -3.76
C LYS A 44 -25.68 -13.23 -2.45
N ASP A 45 -25.85 -13.93 -1.34
CA ASP A 45 -25.39 -13.45 -0.04
C ASP A 45 -23.86 -13.54 0.02
N PHE A 46 -23.30 -14.62 -0.54
CA PHE A 46 -21.86 -14.74 -0.66
C PHE A 46 -21.26 -13.73 -1.64
N GLU A 47 -21.90 -13.48 -2.79
CA GLU A 47 -21.49 -12.43 -3.74
C GLU A 47 -21.43 -11.05 -3.06
N ALA A 48 -22.46 -10.70 -2.28
CA ALA A 48 -22.50 -9.44 -1.53
C ALA A 48 -21.39 -9.34 -0.48
N ALA A 49 -21.09 -10.42 0.24
CA ALA A 49 -19.98 -10.47 1.18
C ALA A 49 -18.62 -10.26 0.50
N LEU A 50 -18.41 -10.86 -0.68
CA LEU A 50 -17.19 -10.70 -1.46
C LEU A 50 -17.03 -9.27 -2.01
N ILE A 51 -18.12 -8.59 -2.41
CA ILE A 51 -18.07 -7.17 -2.80
C ILE A 51 -17.56 -6.30 -1.63
N ASN A 52 -18.05 -6.55 -0.42
CA ASN A 52 -17.59 -5.83 0.77
C ASN A 52 -16.12 -6.09 1.06
N LEU A 53 -15.67 -7.34 0.89
CA LEU A 53 -14.27 -7.70 1.03
C LEU A 53 -13.39 -7.02 -0.03
N GLU A 54 -13.82 -7.01 -1.30
CA GLU A 54 -13.16 -6.29 -2.40
C GLU A 54 -12.96 -4.80 -2.07
N HIS A 55 -13.98 -4.16 -1.49
CA HIS A 55 -13.87 -2.77 -1.04
C HIS A 55 -12.80 -2.61 0.05
N ALA A 56 -12.71 -3.53 1.02
CA ALA A 56 -11.66 -3.49 2.03
C ALA A 56 -10.25 -3.60 1.38
N PHE A 57 -10.06 -4.49 0.41
CA PHE A 57 -8.82 -4.59 -0.37
C PHE A 57 -8.48 -3.28 -1.07
N PHE A 58 -9.47 -2.66 -1.73
CA PHE A 58 -9.28 -1.36 -2.39
C PHE A 58 -8.79 -0.28 -1.41
N MET A 59 -9.39 -0.20 -0.22
CA MET A 59 -8.99 0.77 0.81
C MET A 59 -7.57 0.52 1.34
N VAL A 60 -7.15 -0.74 1.46
CA VAL A 60 -5.76 -1.09 1.80
C VAL A 60 -4.79 -0.62 0.73
N VAL A 61 -5.09 -0.84 -0.55
CA VAL A 61 -4.26 -0.36 -1.67
C VAL A 61 -4.14 1.17 -1.65
N GLN A 62 -5.24 1.89 -1.39
CA GLN A 62 -5.20 3.36 -1.24
C GLN A 62 -4.27 3.79 -0.09
N SER A 63 -4.37 3.11 1.05
CA SER A 63 -3.51 3.40 2.21
C SER A 63 -2.02 3.17 1.92
N ILE A 64 -1.69 2.10 1.20
CA ILE A 64 -0.31 1.81 0.75
C ILE A 64 0.19 2.91 -0.20
N ASN A 65 -0.66 3.38 -1.12
CA ASN A 65 -0.32 4.47 -2.04
C ASN A 65 -0.03 5.78 -1.30
N ILE A 66 -0.89 6.14 -0.34
CA ILE A 66 -0.68 7.31 0.53
C ILE A 66 0.63 7.16 1.30
N LEU A 67 0.92 5.99 1.87
CA LEU A 67 2.18 5.75 2.60
C LEU A 67 3.41 5.99 1.71
N LYS A 68 3.40 5.50 0.47
CA LYS A 68 4.48 5.74 -0.51
C LYS A 68 4.63 7.23 -0.83
N GLU A 69 3.53 7.93 -1.03
CA GLU A 69 3.53 9.36 -1.33
C GLU A 69 4.08 10.18 -0.15
N GLN A 70 3.58 9.96 1.06
CA GLN A 70 4.06 10.68 2.24
C GLN A 70 5.53 10.36 2.56
N SER A 71 5.96 9.13 2.29
CA SER A 71 7.39 8.75 2.39
C SER A 71 8.24 9.51 1.39
N ARG A 72 7.76 9.70 0.15
CA ARG A 72 8.46 10.54 -0.84
C ARG A 72 8.47 12.01 -0.39
N ASN A 73 7.35 12.54 0.10
CA ASN A 73 7.24 13.92 0.54
C ASN A 73 8.18 14.23 1.70
N ALA A 74 8.45 13.28 2.60
CA ALA A 74 9.44 13.44 3.65
C ALA A 74 10.87 13.69 3.13
N THR A 75 11.21 13.26 1.91
CA THR A 75 12.52 13.54 1.26
C THR A 75 12.61 14.90 0.58
N ILE A 76 11.50 15.54 0.22
CA ILE A 76 11.52 16.80 -0.54
C ILE A 76 12.07 17.97 0.29
N PRO A 77 11.66 18.16 1.56
CA PRO A 77 12.24 19.16 2.45
C PRO A 77 13.74 18.95 2.68
N THR A 78 14.22 17.70 2.67
CA THR A 78 15.65 17.42 2.89
C THR A 78 16.49 17.78 1.68
N ARG A 79 15.97 17.63 0.46
CA ARG A 79 16.67 18.01 -0.78
C ARG A 79 16.81 19.52 -1.00
N LYS A 80 15.88 20.33 -0.49
CA LYS A 80 15.94 21.81 -0.60
C LYS A 80 16.87 22.47 0.41
N ALA A 81 17.25 21.76 1.47
CA ALA A 81 18.08 22.26 2.56
C ALA A 81 19.55 21.82 2.44
N GLY A 82 20.03 21.54 1.22
CA GLY A 82 21.40 21.13 0.91
C GLY A 82 21.91 21.88 -0.30
#